data_AF-A0A432IC58-F1
#
_entry.id   AF-A0A432IC58-F1
#
_cell.length_a   1.000
_cell.length_b   1.000
_cell.length_c   1.000
_cell.angle_alpha   90.00
_cell.angle_beta   90.00
_cell.angle_gamma   90.00
#
_symmetry.space_group_name_H-M   'P 1'
#
loop_
_entity.id
_entity.type
_entity.pdbx_description
1 polymer ?
#
loop_
_entity_poly.entity_id
_entity_poly.type
_entity_poly.pdbx_seq_one_letter_code
_entity_poly.pdbx_strand_id
1 'polypeptide(L)'
;EDAINEHQAVAESAIVGFPHDIKGNALYGFIILKETGESRIHENVRKEINQLITEHIGPIAKLDKIQFVKGLPKTRSGKIMRRILRKIASKDVSNLGDTSTLLNPEVVQDIIDHSI
;
A
#
# COMPACT_ATOMS: atom_id res chain seq x y z
N GLU A 1 2.13 -1.05 9.90
CA GLU A 1 1.86 -2.26 9.08
C GLU A 1 1.20 -3.31 9.95
N ASP A 2 1.80 -3.68 11.09
CA ASP A 2 1.24 -4.66 12.05
C ASP A 2 -0.24 -4.44 12.38
N ALA A 3 -0.61 -3.23 12.84
CA ALA A 3 -2.01 -2.89 13.12
C ALA A 3 -2.96 -3.12 11.93
N ILE A 4 -2.51 -2.90 10.69
CA ILE A 4 -3.34 -3.09 9.49
C ILE A 4 -3.46 -4.58 9.15
N ASN A 5 -2.40 -5.36 9.38
CA ASN A 5 -2.37 -6.80 9.12
C ASN A 5 -3.24 -7.60 10.10
N GLU A 6 -3.62 -7.02 11.25
CA GLU A 6 -4.60 -7.62 12.17
C GLU A 6 -6.04 -7.56 11.64
N HIS A 7 -6.31 -6.68 10.67
CA HIS A 7 -7.63 -6.58 10.06
C HIS A 7 -7.99 -7.87 9.31
N GLN A 8 -9.16 -8.44 9.61
CA GLN A 8 -9.54 -9.77 9.12
C GLN A 8 -9.55 -9.90 7.60
N ALA A 9 -9.90 -8.83 6.88
CA ALA A 9 -9.91 -8.79 5.41
C ALA A 9 -8.53 -8.56 4.77
N VAL A 10 -7.50 -8.18 5.53
CA VAL A 10 -6.17 -7.86 5.00
C VAL A 10 -5.29 -9.11 5.00
N ALA A 11 -4.65 -9.39 3.87
CA ALA A 11 -3.64 -10.45 3.74
C ALA A 11 -2.23 -9.90 4.02
N GLU A 12 -1.90 -8.74 3.44
CA GLU A 12 -0.59 -8.10 3.61
C GLU A 12 -0.69 -6.61 3.31
N SER A 13 0.20 -5.81 3.89
CA SER A 13 0.26 -4.37 3.67
C SER A 13 1.69 -3.87 3.47
N ALA A 14 1.82 -2.80 2.70
CA ALA A 14 3.05 -2.01 2.60
C ALA A 14 2.70 -0.51 2.68
N ILE A 15 3.31 0.19 3.65
CA ILE A 15 3.07 1.61 3.88
C ILE A 15 4.31 2.42 3.49
N VAL A 16 4.10 3.53 2.79
CA VAL A 16 5.16 4.47 2.41
C VAL A 16 4.72 5.91 2.61
N GLY A 17 5.68 6.81 2.83
CA GLY A 17 5.44 8.25 2.78
C GLY A 17 5.38 8.77 1.34
N PHE A 18 4.60 9.81 1.11
CA PHE A 18 4.55 10.56 -0.15
C PHE A 18 4.40 12.08 0.09
N PRO A 19 4.92 12.93 -0.82
CA PRO A 19 4.75 14.38 -0.73
C PRO A 19 3.27 14.78 -0.72
N HIS A 20 2.89 15.65 0.21
CA HIS A 20 1.52 16.12 0.35
C HIS A 20 1.51 17.63 0.58
N ASP A 21 0.74 18.38 -0.20
CA ASP A 21 0.83 19.85 -0.24
C ASP A 21 0.56 20.53 1.12
N ILE A 22 -0.41 20.01 1.88
CA ILE A 22 -0.77 20.56 3.20
C ILE A 22 0.11 20.01 4.33
N LYS A 23 0.31 18.68 4.37
CA LYS A 23 1.01 17.99 5.47
C LYS A 23 2.53 17.95 5.31
N GLY A 24 3.05 18.36 4.16
CA GLY A 24 4.43 18.13 3.72
C GLY A 24 4.64 16.67 3.29
N ASN A 25 4.34 15.73 4.19
CA ASN A 25 4.41 14.29 3.94
C ASN A 25 3.18 13.59 4.52
N ALA A 26 2.66 12.59 3.81
CA ALA A 26 1.48 11.82 4.20
C ALA A 26 1.72 10.32 3.98
N LEU A 27 0.82 9.48 4.50
CA LEU A 27 0.97 8.02 4.42
C LEU A 27 0.08 7.43 3.32
N TYR A 28 0.68 6.57 2.51
CA TYR A 28 0.03 5.78 1.47
C TYR A 28 0.17 4.29 1.82
N GLY A 29 -0.96 3.59 1.93
CA GLY A 29 -0.99 2.14 2.06
C GLY A 29 -1.37 1.39 0.79
N PHE A 30 -0.53 0.41 0.43
CA PHE A 30 -0.81 -0.61 -0.57
C PHE A 30 -1.21 -1.89 0.15
N ILE A 31 -2.46 -2.30 -0.02
CA ILE A 31 -3.08 -3.35 0.79
C ILE A 31 -3.52 -4.50 -0.11
N ILE A 32 -3.07 -5.72 0.20
CA ILE A 32 -3.59 -6.94 -0.41
C ILE A 32 -4.73 -7.43 0.49
N LEU A 33 -5.90 -7.63 -0.10
CA LEU A 33 -7.03 -8.23 0.58
C LEU A 33 -6.99 -9.76 0.49
N LYS A 34 -7.58 -10.44 1.46
CA LYS A 34 -7.95 -11.86 1.33
C LYS A 34 -9.16 -11.97 0.39
N GLU A 35 -9.41 -13.16 -0.15
CA GLU A 35 -10.60 -13.44 -0.98
C GLU A 35 -11.91 -13.03 -0.28
N THR A 36 -12.01 -13.26 1.03
CA THR A 36 -13.16 -12.83 1.86
C THR A 36 -13.30 -11.31 1.95
N GLY A 37 -12.22 -10.57 1.74
CA GLY A 37 -12.19 -9.11 1.70
C GLY A 37 -12.61 -8.53 0.36
N GLU A 38 -12.32 -9.21 -0.75
CA GLU A 38 -12.59 -8.71 -2.12
C GLU A 38 -14.07 -8.53 -2.43
N SER A 39 -14.93 -9.38 -1.84
CA SER A 39 -16.39 -9.26 -2.00
C SER A 39 -17.02 -8.13 -1.18
N ARG A 40 -16.25 -7.47 -0.31
CA ARG A 40 -16.75 -6.40 0.55
C ARG A 40 -16.74 -5.05 -0.16
N ILE A 41 -17.57 -4.13 0.34
CA ILE A 41 -17.53 -2.73 -0.10
C ILE A 41 -16.19 -2.12 0.34
N HIS A 42 -15.30 -1.90 -0.63
CA HIS A 42 -13.94 -1.39 -0.41
C HIS A 42 -13.88 -0.11 0.44
N GLU A 43 -14.88 0.77 0.31
CA GLU A 43 -14.95 2.00 1.12
C GLU A 43 -15.12 1.71 2.62
N ASN A 44 -15.91 0.70 2.97
CA ASN A 44 -16.06 0.29 4.37
C ASN A 44 -14.75 -0.29 4.91
N VAL A 45 -14.06 -1.10 4.11
CA VAL A 45 -12.74 -1.66 4.48
C VAL A 45 -11.72 -0.56 4.71
N ARG A 46 -11.68 0.51 3.89
CA ARG A 46 -10.79 1.66 4.11
C ARG A 46 -11.05 2.35 5.44
N LYS A 47 -12.33 2.57 5.78
CA LYS A 47 -12.73 3.19 7.05
C LYS A 47 -12.33 2.33 8.24
N GLU A 48 -12.57 1.02 8.16
CA GLU A 48 -12.21 0.05 9.19
C GLU A 48 -10.69 -0.01 9.41
N ILE A 49 -9.89 -0.03 8.34
CA ILE A 49 -8.43 0.03 8.42
C ILE A 49 -7.98 1.31 9.15
N ASN A 50 -8.49 2.47 8.77
CA ASN A 50 -8.12 3.74 9.41
C ASN A 50 -8.61 3.83 10.86
N GLN A 51 -9.75 3.21 11.18
CA GLN A 51 -10.24 3.08 12.55
C GLN A 51 -9.29 2.23 13.39
N LEU A 52 -8.89 1.06 12.89
CA LEU A 52 -7.95 0.16 13.55
C LEU A 52 -6.59 0.83 13.80
N ILE A 53 -6.06 1.57 12.80
CA ILE A 53 -4.85 2.37 12.98
C ILE A 53 -5.03 3.42 14.10
N THR A 54 -6.19 4.06 14.16
CA THR A 54 -6.47 5.07 15.18
C THR A 54 -6.51 4.48 16.58
N GLU A 55 -7.06 3.27 16.73
CA GLU A 55 -7.14 2.56 18.00
C GLU A 55 -5.76 2.07 18.48
N HIS A 56 -4.93 1.57 17.57
CA HIS A 56 -3.61 1.02 17.91
C HIS A 56 -2.50 2.06 18.05
N ILE A 57 -2.52 3.11 17.22
CA ILE A 57 -1.40 4.06 17.09
C ILE A 57 -1.86 5.51 17.35
N GLY A 58 -3.06 5.85 16.90
CA GLY A 58 -3.64 7.18 17.05
C GLY A 58 -3.95 7.88 15.72
N PRO A 59 -4.72 8.98 15.77
CA PRO A 59 -5.21 9.66 14.56
C PRO A 59 -4.11 10.17 13.62
N ILE A 60 -2.91 10.45 14.17
CA ILE A 60 -1.76 10.95 13.41
C ILE A 60 -1.22 9.94 12.40
N ALA A 61 -1.48 8.64 12.61
CA ALA A 61 -0.99 7.57 11.75
C ALA A 61 -1.98 7.14 10.66
N LYS A 62 -3.15 7.80 10.55
CA LYS A 62 -4.14 7.49 9.52
C LYS A 62 -3.51 7.58 8.12
N LEU A 63 -3.92 6.66 7.26
CA LEU A 63 -3.53 6.66 5.86
C LEU A 63 -4.37 7.67 5.10
N ASP A 64 -3.69 8.55 4.37
CA ASP A 64 -4.31 9.49 3.44
C ASP A 64 -4.77 8.79 2.16
N LYS A 65 -4.03 7.76 1.74
CA LYS A 65 -4.36 6.94 0.57
C LYS A 65 -4.31 5.46 0.92
N ILE A 66 -5.33 4.73 0.48
CA ILE A 66 -5.40 3.26 0.57
C ILE A 66 -5.75 2.71 -0.82
N GLN A 67 -4.77 2.09 -1.46
CA GLN A 67 -4.93 1.36 -2.72
C GLN A 67 -4.96 -0.13 -2.43
N PHE A 68 -6.04 -0.78 -2.83
CA PHE A 68 -6.09 -2.24 -2.85
C PHE A 68 -5.36 -2.75 -4.08
N VAL A 69 -4.45 -3.69 -3.90
CA VAL A 69 -3.56 -4.22 -4.95
C VAL A 69 -3.59 -5.74 -4.94
N LYS A 70 -3.38 -6.35 -6.12
CA LYS A 70 -3.31 -7.82 -6.25
C LYS A 70 -2.00 -8.41 -5.73
N GLY A 71 -0.96 -7.58 -5.62
CA GLY A 71 0.34 -8.00 -5.15
C GLY A 71 1.23 -6.82 -4.78
N LEU A 72 2.38 -7.12 -4.18
CA LEU A 72 3.41 -6.15 -3.85
C LEU A 72 4.70 -6.48 -4.60
N PRO A 73 5.50 -5.47 -5.00
CA PRO A 73 6.79 -5.71 -5.65
C PRO A 73 7.75 -6.34 -4.63
N LYS A 74 7.99 -7.64 -4.76
CA LYS A 74 8.87 -8.40 -3.86
C LYS A 74 10.08 -8.95 -4.61
N THR A 75 11.23 -8.97 -3.93
CA THR A 75 12.40 -9.69 -4.43
C THR A 75 12.16 -11.20 -4.41
N ARG A 76 13.02 -11.98 -5.08
CA ARG A 76 13.01 -13.46 -4.98
C ARG A 76 13.19 -13.99 -3.55
N SER A 77 13.72 -13.18 -2.64
CA SER A 77 13.82 -13.48 -1.20
C SER A 77 12.60 -13.04 -0.38
N GLY A 78 11.55 -12.54 -1.02
CA GLY A 78 10.29 -12.13 -0.39
C GLY A 78 10.30 -10.70 0.18
N LYS A 79 11.39 -9.94 0.06
CA LYS A 79 11.46 -8.58 0.60
C LYS A 79 10.68 -7.61 -0.27
N ILE A 80 9.76 -6.85 0.35
CA ILE A 80 9.01 -5.78 -0.34
C ILE A 80 9.96 -4.64 -0.75
N MET A 81 9.99 -4.32 -2.04
CA MET A 81 10.77 -3.22 -2.61
C MET A 81 10.04 -1.89 -2.44
N ARG A 82 9.98 -1.38 -1.20
CA ARG A 82 9.31 -0.11 -0.84
C ARG A 82 9.81 1.10 -1.62
N ARG A 83 11.02 1.05 -2.18
CA ARG A 83 11.57 2.08 -3.07
C ARG A 83 10.67 2.30 -4.30
N ILE A 84 10.17 1.24 -4.91
CA ILE A 84 9.28 1.30 -6.07
C ILE A 84 7.93 1.90 -5.66
N LEU A 85 7.36 1.42 -4.55
CA LEU A 85 6.10 1.94 -4.02
C LEU A 85 6.17 3.45 -3.69
N ARG A 86 7.29 3.94 -3.13
CA ARG A 86 7.51 5.39 -2.92
C ARG A 86 7.52 6.20 -4.22
N LYS A 87 8.17 5.67 -5.26
CA LYS A 87 8.20 6.29 -6.60
C LYS A 87 6.79 6.39 -7.18
N ILE A 88 6.02 5.30 -7.10
CA ILE A 88 4.61 5.29 -7.54
C ILE A 88 3.77 6.28 -6.73
N ALA A 89 3.85 6.25 -5.40
CA ALA A 89 3.09 7.14 -4.53
C ALA A 89 3.41 8.62 -4.75
N SER A 90 4.63 8.92 -5.22
CA SER A 90 5.08 10.28 -5.58
C SER A 90 4.83 10.65 -7.05
N LYS A 91 4.14 9.79 -7.82
CA LYS A 91 3.90 9.93 -9.26
C LYS A 91 5.17 10.07 -10.12
N ASP A 92 6.31 9.59 -9.62
CA ASP A 92 7.60 9.60 -10.32
C ASP A 92 7.94 8.19 -10.81
N VAL A 93 7.28 7.76 -11.89
CA VAL A 93 7.38 6.40 -12.43
C VAL A 93 8.28 6.29 -13.66
N SER A 94 8.88 7.41 -14.10
CA SER A 94 9.76 7.45 -15.28
C SER A 94 11.04 6.62 -15.10
N ASN A 95 11.52 6.49 -13.87
CA ASN A 95 12.69 5.70 -13.52
C ASN A 95 12.50 4.99 -12.17
N LEU A 96 12.15 3.71 -12.25
CA LEU A 96 12.00 2.83 -11.09
C LEU A 96 13.31 2.14 -10.69
N GLY A 97 14.44 2.50 -11.29
CA GLY A 97 15.74 1.87 -11.06
C GLY A 97 15.75 0.39 -11.44
N ASP A 98 16.70 -0.37 -10.86
CA ASP A 98 16.82 -1.80 -11.12
C ASP A 98 15.64 -2.59 -10.50
N THR A 99 14.96 -3.36 -11.36
CA THR A 99 13.83 -4.25 -11.05
C THR A 99 14.14 -5.72 -11.36
N SER A 100 15.36 -6.06 -11.80
CA SER A 100 15.77 -7.41 -12.23
C SER A 100 15.63 -8.48 -11.14
N THR A 101 15.61 -8.07 -9.88
CA THR A 101 15.49 -8.95 -8.70
C THR A 101 14.04 -9.23 -8.28
N LEU A 102 13.06 -8.58 -8.92
CA LEU A 102 11.64 -8.82 -8.64
C LEU A 102 11.24 -10.25 -9.01
N LEU A 103 10.43 -10.86 -8.15
CA LEU A 103 9.82 -12.15 -8.41
C LEU A 103 8.75 -12.04 -9.50
N ASN A 104 7.93 -11.00 -9.43
CA ASN A 104 6.90 -10.69 -10.42
C ASN A 104 6.99 -9.19 -10.78
N PRO A 105 7.66 -8.82 -11.88
CA PRO A 105 7.74 -7.44 -12.31
C PRO A 105 6.40 -6.83 -12.75
N GLU A 106 5.46 -7.65 -13.27
CA GLU A 106 4.18 -7.16 -13.83
C GLU A 106 3.30 -6.48 -12.78
N VAL A 107 3.44 -6.89 -11.51
CA VAL A 107 2.73 -6.26 -10.39
C VAL A 107 3.01 -4.77 -10.28
N VAL A 108 4.20 -4.32 -10.71
CA VAL A 108 4.57 -2.91 -10.67
C VAL A 108 3.69 -2.11 -11.62
N GLN A 109 3.47 -2.61 -12.82
CA GLN A 109 2.64 -1.94 -13.82
C GLN A 109 1.17 -1.90 -13.39
N ASP A 110 0.64 -3.02 -12.87
CA ASP A 110 -0.73 -3.08 -12.33
C ASP A 110 -0.96 -2.05 -11.22
N ILE A 111 0.02 -1.85 -10.32
CA ILE A 111 -0.07 -0.84 -9.26
C ILE A 111 -0.05 0.59 -9.85
N ILE A 112 0.77 0.84 -10.88
CA ILE A 112 0.87 2.15 -11.55
C ILE A 112 -0.46 2.50 -12.22
N ASP A 113 -1.02 1.58 -12.99
CA ASP A 113 -2.24 1.78 -13.79
C ASP A 113 -3.45 2.09 -12.91
N HIS A 114 -3.47 1.57 -11.69
CA HIS A 114 -4.54 1.77 -10.71
C HIS A 114 -4.16 2.72 -9.55
N SER A 115 -3.06 3.48 -9.69
CA SER A 115 -2.62 4.42 -8.66
C SER A 115 -3.62 5.56 -8.45
N ILE A 116 -3.81 5.97 -7.20
CA ILE A 116 -4.76 7.02 -6.77
C ILE A 116 -4.04 8.25 -6.24
#